data_AF-A0A1G2DIH6-F1
#
_entry.id   AF-A0A1G2DIH6-F1
#
_cell.length_a   1.000
_cell.length_b   1.000
_cell.length_c   1.000
_cell.angle_alpha   90.00
_cell.angle_beta   90.00
_cell.angle_gamma   90.00
#
_symmetry.space_group_name_H-M   'P 1'
#
loop_
_entity.id
_entity.type
_entity.pdbx_description
1 polymer ?
#
loop_
_entity_poly.entity_id
_entity_poly.type
_entity_poly.pdbx_seq_one_letter_code
_entity_poly.pdbx_strand_id
1 'polypeptide(L)'
;MFVLKNSFMEMLMTSVLSAMIAVVAFAVVNVIIAHKLSGVSALVMVPAYTLVVGVTTLCIGRAANALGHAVPFPTGANLYWLVAIGLIFVVGDLAYMSAYGMKGASMATITTCAALVPVIATVIEKLCVGGTLPSARTMFAFGLAIFTVWLVAFDPANMPIKH
;
A
#
# COMPACT_ATOMS: atom_id res chain seq x y z
N MET A 1 11.29 -29.82 -17.90
CA MET A 1 11.65 -29.30 -16.55
C MET A 1 12.39 -27.97 -16.61
N PHE A 2 13.31 -27.74 -17.56
CA PHE A 2 14.06 -26.48 -17.71
C PHE A 2 13.19 -25.28 -18.19
N VAL A 3 12.25 -25.52 -19.12
CA VAL A 3 11.34 -24.48 -19.64
C VAL A 3 10.37 -23.96 -18.56
N LEU A 4 9.84 -24.84 -17.72
CA LEU A 4 8.98 -24.47 -16.58
C LEU A 4 9.71 -23.63 -15.54
N LYS A 5 11.02 -23.88 -15.33
CA LYS A 5 11.85 -23.09 -14.42
C LYS A 5 12.09 -21.67 -14.96
N ASN A 6 12.33 -21.52 -16.27
CA ASN A 6 12.52 -20.20 -16.88
C ASN A 6 11.23 -19.37 -16.87
N SER A 7 10.08 -19.93 -17.25
CA SER A 7 8.81 -19.19 -17.23
C SER A 7 8.35 -18.79 -15.83
N PHE A 8 8.61 -19.64 -14.82
CA PHE A 8 8.34 -19.30 -13.42
C PHE A 8 9.24 -18.15 -12.91
N MET A 9 10.51 -18.16 -13.31
CA MET A 9 11.50 -17.16 -12.92
C MET A 9 11.22 -15.79 -13.57
N GLU A 10 10.77 -15.76 -14.83
CA GLU A 10 10.30 -14.55 -15.52
C GLU A 10 9.02 -13.96 -14.89
N MET A 11 8.08 -14.81 -14.47
CA MET A 11 6.86 -14.40 -13.77
C MET A 11 7.16 -13.82 -12.37
N LEU A 12 8.14 -14.40 -11.68
CA LEU A 12 8.65 -13.87 -10.41
C LEU A 12 9.36 -12.52 -10.59
N MET A 13 10.18 -12.38 -11.64
CA MET A 13 10.87 -11.11 -11.93
C MET A 13 9.88 -9.99 -12.26
N THR A 14 8.84 -10.26 -13.05
CA THR A 14 7.84 -9.24 -13.43
C THR A 14 6.98 -8.79 -12.25
N SER A 15 6.56 -9.71 -11.37
CA SER A 15 5.80 -9.38 -10.16
C SER A 15 6.63 -8.61 -9.13
N VAL A 16 7.87 -9.05 -8.86
CA VAL A 16 8.79 -8.35 -7.97
C VAL A 16 9.13 -6.96 -8.50
N LEU A 17 9.41 -6.83 -9.80
CA LEU A 17 9.69 -5.54 -10.42
C LEU A 17 8.51 -4.56 -10.28
N SER A 18 7.29 -5.04 -10.53
CA SER A 18 6.07 -4.23 -10.38
C SER A 18 5.89 -3.76 -8.93
N ALA A 19 6.14 -4.65 -7.96
CA ALA A 19 6.11 -4.30 -6.55
C ALA A 19 7.18 -3.26 -6.18
N MET A 20 8.40 -3.38 -6.72
CA MET A 20 9.47 -2.41 -6.50
C MET A 20 9.15 -1.03 -7.07
N ILE A 21 8.54 -0.97 -8.26
CA ILE A 21 8.06 0.30 -8.83
C ILE A 21 7.02 0.93 -7.90
N ALA A 22 6.09 0.14 -7.37
CA ALA A 22 5.09 0.62 -6.42
C ALA A 22 5.75 1.18 -5.13
N VAL A 23 6.75 0.48 -4.57
CA VAL A 23 7.48 0.94 -3.39
C VAL A 23 8.14 2.30 -3.63
N VAL A 24 8.81 2.49 -4.78
CA VAL A 24 9.43 3.77 -5.13
C VAL A 24 8.38 4.88 -5.28
N ALA A 25 7.28 4.60 -5.97
CA ALA A 25 6.19 5.57 -6.12
C ALA A 25 5.58 5.97 -4.76
N PHE A 26 5.32 5.01 -3.88
CA PHE A 26 4.82 5.29 -2.54
C PHE A 26 5.82 6.07 -1.68
N ALA A 27 7.13 5.79 -1.80
CA ALA A 27 8.16 6.58 -1.11
C ALA A 27 8.12 8.05 -1.54
N VAL A 28 8.01 8.34 -2.85
CA VAL A 28 7.88 9.71 -3.37
C VAL A 28 6.61 10.38 -2.84
N VAL A 29 5.48 9.67 -2.84
CA VAL A 29 4.22 10.17 -2.30
C VAL A 29 4.35 10.53 -0.82
N ASN A 30 4.97 9.68 0.00
CA ASN A 30 5.17 9.95 1.43
C ASN A 30 6.00 11.23 1.68
N VAL A 31 7.05 11.47 0.88
CA VAL A 31 7.85 12.70 0.96
C VAL A 31 7.01 13.93 0.56
N ILE A 32 6.23 13.84 -0.51
CA ILE A 32 5.35 14.93 -0.95
C ILE A 32 4.31 15.24 0.13
N ILE A 33 3.70 14.21 0.73
CA ILE A 33 2.72 14.41 1.80
C ILE A 33 3.36 15.11 3.00
N ALA A 34 4.50 14.59 3.48
CA ALA A 34 5.19 15.13 4.66
C ALA A 34 5.64 16.59 4.48
N HIS A 35 6.17 16.95 3.30
CA HIS A 35 6.82 18.24 3.10
C HIS A 35 5.98 19.27 2.34
N LYS A 36 4.99 18.85 1.56
CA LYS A 36 4.18 19.75 0.72
C LYS A 36 2.71 19.78 1.12
N LEU A 37 2.19 18.71 1.74
CA LEU A 37 0.77 18.58 2.04
C LEU A 37 0.45 18.38 3.53
N SER A 38 1.42 18.50 4.43
CA SER A 38 1.21 18.30 5.88
C SER A 38 0.24 19.29 6.52
N GLY A 39 0.03 20.47 5.89
CA GLY A 39 -0.98 21.44 6.29
C GLY A 39 -2.35 21.27 5.63
N VAL A 40 -2.50 20.29 4.73
CA VAL A 40 -3.75 20.05 4.01
C VAL A 40 -4.54 18.94 4.72
N SER A 41 -5.83 19.16 4.94
CA SER A 41 -6.69 18.16 5.58
C SER A 41 -6.82 16.91 4.70
N ALA A 42 -6.72 15.72 5.32
CA ALA A 42 -6.96 14.44 4.67
C ALA A 42 -8.35 14.37 4.01
N LEU A 43 -9.35 15.06 4.58
CA LEU A 43 -10.70 15.17 4.02
C LEU A 43 -10.75 15.90 2.66
N VAL A 44 -9.73 16.70 2.35
CA VAL A 44 -9.58 17.39 1.07
C VAL A 44 -8.65 16.60 0.15
N MET A 45 -7.54 16.08 0.68
CA MET A 45 -6.55 15.34 -0.10
C MET A 45 -7.13 14.07 -0.73
N VAL A 46 -7.84 13.26 0.07
CA VAL A 46 -8.37 11.96 -0.36
C VAL A 46 -9.30 12.06 -1.56
N PRO A 47 -10.38 12.87 -1.55
CA PRO A 47 -11.23 12.99 -2.72
C PRO A 47 -10.49 13.62 -3.91
N ALA A 48 -9.57 14.57 -3.69
CA ALA A 48 -8.86 15.25 -4.75
C ALA A 48 -7.94 14.31 -5.56
N TYR A 49 -7.08 13.51 -4.92
CA TYR A 49 -6.25 12.56 -5.68
C TYR A 49 -7.07 11.38 -6.20
N THR A 50 -8.11 10.94 -5.49
CA THR A 50 -8.98 9.85 -5.95
C THR A 50 -9.66 10.22 -7.26
N LEU A 51 -10.08 11.48 -7.43
CA LEU A 51 -10.59 12.01 -8.70
C LEU A 51 -9.52 11.90 -9.81
N VAL A 52 -8.30 12.37 -9.53
CA VAL A 52 -7.19 12.33 -10.51
C VAL A 52 -6.86 10.89 -10.92
N VAL A 53 -6.79 9.96 -9.96
CA VAL A 53 -6.56 8.54 -10.22
C VAL A 53 -7.70 7.96 -11.06
N GLY A 54 -8.95 8.25 -10.72
CA GLY A 54 -10.13 7.79 -11.46
C GLY A 54 -10.12 8.27 -12.92
N VAL A 55 -9.90 9.56 -13.16
CA VAL A 55 -9.83 10.12 -14.52
C VAL A 55 -8.66 9.51 -15.29
N THR A 56 -7.47 9.45 -14.69
CA THR A 56 -6.26 8.95 -15.34
C THR A 56 -6.41 7.48 -15.73
N THR A 57 -6.89 6.64 -14.83
CA THR A 57 -7.08 5.20 -15.10
C THR A 57 -8.16 4.94 -16.15
N LEU A 58 -9.24 5.71 -16.17
CA LEU A 58 -10.26 5.64 -17.24
C LEU A 58 -9.69 6.06 -18.60
N CYS A 59 -8.89 7.13 -18.65
CA CYS A 59 -8.21 7.57 -19.88
C CYS A 59 -7.24 6.51 -20.40
N ILE A 60 -6.42 5.93 -19.52
CA ILE A 60 -5.49 4.83 -19.88
C ILE A 60 -6.26 3.62 -20.39
N GLY A 61 -7.35 3.22 -19.70
CA GLY A 61 -8.18 2.10 -20.12
C GLY A 61 -8.82 2.31 -21.50
N ARG A 62 -9.27 3.54 -21.79
CA ARG A 62 -9.80 3.90 -23.13
C ARG A 62 -8.71 3.88 -24.20
N ALA A 63 -7.53 4.41 -23.92
CA ALA A 63 -6.40 4.38 -24.84
C ALA A 63 -5.95 2.94 -25.13
N ALA A 64 -5.89 2.08 -24.11
CA ALA A 64 -5.55 0.67 -24.27
C ALA A 64 -6.57 -0.08 -25.15
N ASN A 65 -7.87 0.14 -24.92
CA ASN A 65 -8.93 -0.42 -25.78
C ASN A 65 -8.80 0.06 -27.24
N ALA A 66 -8.46 1.33 -27.47
CA ALA A 66 -8.24 1.86 -28.82
C ALA A 66 -7.03 1.22 -29.53
N LEU A 67 -6.05 0.72 -28.78
CA LEU A 67 -4.89 -0.02 -29.28
C LEU A 67 -5.16 -1.54 -29.43
N GLY A 68 -6.40 -1.99 -29.19
CA GLY A 68 -6.80 -3.40 -29.33
C GLY A 68 -6.55 -4.26 -28.09
N HIS A 69 -6.16 -3.67 -26.95
CA HIS A 69 -6.07 -4.40 -25.69
C HIS A 69 -7.43 -4.46 -25.00
N ALA A 70 -7.95 -5.66 -24.75
CA ALA A 70 -9.20 -5.83 -24.02
C ALA A 70 -9.01 -5.43 -22.54
N VAL A 71 -9.68 -4.35 -22.12
CA VAL A 71 -9.78 -3.94 -20.71
C VAL A 71 -11.19 -4.25 -20.24
N PRO A 72 -11.46 -5.47 -19.73
CA PRO A 72 -12.81 -5.87 -19.35
C PRO A 72 -13.31 -5.05 -18.16
N PHE A 73 -14.52 -4.52 -18.29
CA PHE A 73 -15.17 -3.84 -17.18
C PHE A 73 -15.74 -4.87 -16.20
N PRO A 74 -15.55 -4.71 -14.89
CA PRO A 74 -16.09 -5.61 -13.88
C PRO A 74 -17.62 -5.58 -13.87
N THR A 75 -18.26 -6.75 -13.83
CA THR A 75 -19.72 -6.91 -13.81
C THR A 75 -20.19 -7.79 -12.66
N GLY A 76 -21.48 -7.72 -12.34
CA GLY A 76 -22.13 -8.60 -11.36
C GLY A 76 -21.50 -8.53 -9.96
N ALA A 77 -21.18 -9.69 -9.38
CA ALA A 77 -20.64 -9.78 -8.03
C ALA A 77 -19.30 -9.03 -7.84
N ASN A 78 -18.51 -8.87 -8.90
CA ASN A 78 -17.22 -8.19 -8.84
C ASN A 78 -17.36 -6.69 -8.52
N LEU A 79 -18.48 -6.06 -8.91
CA LEU A 79 -18.77 -4.66 -8.57
C LEU A 79 -18.92 -4.47 -7.06
N TYR A 80 -19.59 -5.40 -6.37
CA TYR A 80 -19.77 -5.29 -4.91
C TYR A 80 -18.43 -5.38 -4.17
N TRP A 81 -17.54 -6.28 -4.61
CA TRP A 81 -16.20 -6.37 -4.04
C TRP A 81 -15.35 -5.13 -4.31
N LEU A 82 -15.46 -4.52 -5.49
CA LEU A 82 -14.78 -3.27 -5.80
C LEU A 82 -15.27 -2.10 -4.95
N VAL A 83 -16.58 -2.01 -4.70
CA VAL A 83 -17.15 -1.01 -3.79
C VAL A 83 -16.62 -1.22 -2.37
N ALA A 84 -16.60 -2.47 -1.89
CA ALA A 84 -16.06 -2.80 -0.57
C ALA A 84 -14.57 -2.41 -0.45
N ILE A 85 -13.76 -2.74 -1.46
CA ILE A 85 -12.34 -2.35 -1.54
C ILE A 85 -12.21 -0.83 -1.50
N GLY A 86 -13.00 -0.10 -2.29
CA GLY A 86 -12.98 1.37 -2.32
C GLY A 86 -13.30 1.98 -0.95
N LEU A 87 -14.30 1.47 -0.24
CA LEU A 87 -14.64 1.94 1.10
C LEU A 87 -13.51 1.69 2.11
N ILE A 88 -12.87 0.51 2.07
CA ILE A 88 -11.74 0.17 2.93
C ILE A 88 -10.55 1.09 2.64
N PHE A 89 -10.24 1.35 1.36
CA PHE A 89 -9.17 2.26 0.98
C PHE A 89 -9.44 3.68 1.45
N VAL A 90 -10.66 4.21 1.28
CA VAL A 90 -10.98 5.57 1.75
C VAL A 90 -10.76 5.71 3.25
N VAL A 91 -11.18 4.73 4.06
CA VAL A 91 -10.95 4.75 5.51
C VAL A 91 -9.45 4.67 5.81
N GLY A 92 -8.73 3.77 5.15
CA GLY A 92 -7.28 3.61 5.31
C GLY A 92 -6.50 4.86 4.93
N ASP A 93 -6.85 5.49 3.80
CA ASP A 93 -6.19 6.68 3.27
C ASP A 93 -6.48 7.91 4.15
N LEU A 94 -7.72 8.06 4.66
CA LEU A 94 -8.04 9.11 5.63
C LEU A 94 -7.21 8.96 6.92
N ALA A 95 -7.11 7.74 7.46
CA ALA A 95 -6.31 7.47 8.65
C ALA A 95 -4.81 7.70 8.38
N TYR A 96 -4.28 7.20 7.27
CA TYR A 96 -2.87 7.30 6.91
C TYR A 96 -2.45 8.74 6.61
N MET A 97 -3.23 9.48 5.82
CA MET A 97 -2.91 10.87 5.50
C MET A 97 -3.08 11.81 6.71
N SER A 98 -4.08 11.56 7.57
CA SER A 98 -4.26 12.37 8.79
C SER A 98 -3.12 12.21 9.78
N ALA A 99 -2.43 11.05 9.80
CA ALA A 99 -1.25 10.83 10.64
C ALA A 99 -0.14 11.84 10.37
N TYR A 100 0.03 12.29 9.11
CA TYR A 100 1.03 13.31 8.75
C TYR A 100 0.71 14.71 9.28
N GLY A 101 -0.55 14.98 9.62
CA GLY A 101 -1.00 16.27 10.18
C GLY A 101 -0.98 16.32 11.72
N MET A 102 -0.63 15.22 12.39
CA MET A 102 -0.62 15.15 13.86
C MET A 102 0.61 15.83 14.45
N LYS A 103 0.48 16.42 15.65
CA LYS A 103 1.61 17.00 16.38
C LYS A 103 2.63 15.89 16.71
N GLY A 104 3.87 16.10 16.28
CA GLY A 104 4.96 15.13 16.47
C GLY A 104 4.97 13.96 15.48
N ALA A 105 4.23 14.09 14.36
CA ALA A 105 4.33 13.16 13.26
C ALA A 105 5.76 13.12 12.68
N SER A 106 6.37 11.94 12.64
CA SER A 106 7.59 11.67 11.88
C SER A 106 7.25 10.82 10.66
N MET A 107 7.72 11.25 9.48
CA MET A 107 7.59 10.47 8.25
C MET A 107 8.23 9.08 8.41
N ALA A 108 9.37 8.99 9.11
CA ALA A 108 10.04 7.72 9.36
C ALA A 108 9.10 6.78 10.14
N THR A 109 8.52 7.26 11.24
CA THR A 109 7.58 6.45 12.05
C THR A 109 6.35 6.03 11.25
N ILE A 110 5.70 6.94 10.51
CA ILE A 110 4.48 6.63 9.75
C ILE A 110 4.77 5.60 8.65
N THR A 111 5.84 5.80 7.87
CA THR A 111 6.21 4.90 6.78
C THR A 111 6.72 3.55 7.27
N THR A 112 7.44 3.49 8.40
CA THR A 112 7.84 2.21 8.99
C THR A 112 6.65 1.44 9.55
N CYS A 113 5.64 2.10 10.13
CA CYS A 113 4.40 1.43 10.51
C CYS A 113 3.69 0.78 9.31
N ALA A 114 3.76 1.38 8.11
CA ALA A 114 3.22 0.79 6.89
C ALA A 114 3.92 -0.52 6.50
N ALA A 115 5.15 -0.77 6.97
CA ALA A 115 5.85 -2.05 6.75
C ALA A 115 5.18 -3.22 7.49
N LEU A 116 4.23 -2.98 8.40
CA LEU A 116 3.41 -4.01 9.03
C LEU A 116 2.24 -4.49 8.15
N VAL A 117 1.90 -3.77 7.08
CA VAL A 117 0.84 -4.18 6.15
C VAL A 117 1.01 -5.62 5.64
N PRO A 118 2.18 -6.05 5.12
CA PRO A 118 2.36 -7.45 4.69
C PRO A 118 2.22 -8.45 5.84
N VAL A 119 2.64 -8.10 7.06
CA VAL A 119 2.48 -8.93 8.26
C VAL A 119 1.01 -9.17 8.55
N ILE A 120 0.24 -8.08 8.66
CA ILE A 120 -1.19 -8.12 8.96
C ILE A 120 -1.96 -8.82 7.85
N ALA A 121 -1.65 -8.51 6.58
CA ALA A 121 -2.30 -9.12 5.42
C ALA A 121 -2.14 -10.64 5.39
N THR A 122 -0.92 -11.15 5.60
CA THR A 122 -0.68 -12.60 5.64
C THR A 122 -1.36 -13.26 6.84
N VAL A 123 -1.42 -12.59 8.00
CA VAL A 123 -2.15 -13.11 9.16
C VAL A 123 -3.64 -13.22 8.86
N ILE A 124 -4.25 -12.17 8.28
CA ILE A 124 -5.67 -12.17 7.87
C ILE A 124 -5.92 -13.28 6.85
N GLU A 125 -5.09 -13.37 5.80
CA GLU A 125 -5.24 -14.40 4.77
C GLU A 125 -5.20 -15.81 5.39
N LYS A 126 -4.19 -16.08 6.22
CA LYS A 126 -3.98 -17.42 6.79
C LYS A 126 -5.06 -17.80 7.80
N LEU A 127 -5.50 -16.87 8.64
CA LEU A 127 -6.53 -17.12 9.66
C LEU A 127 -7.95 -17.10 9.09
N CYS A 128 -8.29 -16.13 8.25
CA CYS A 128 -9.66 -15.91 7.79
C CYS A 128 -10.01 -16.68 6.50
N VAL A 129 -9.03 -16.99 5.65
CA VAL A 129 -9.26 -17.69 4.37
C VAL A 129 -8.68 -19.10 4.40
N GLY A 130 -7.43 -19.23 4.84
CA GLY A 130 -6.70 -20.49 4.79
C GLY A 130 -6.93 -21.44 5.95
N GLY A 131 -7.55 -21.00 7.05
CA GLY A 131 -7.74 -21.80 8.27
C GLY A 131 -6.45 -22.38 8.87
N THR A 132 -5.29 -21.80 8.55
CA THR A 132 -3.96 -22.33 8.91
C THR A 132 -3.13 -21.24 9.58
N LEU A 133 -2.17 -21.64 10.42
CA LEU A 133 -1.22 -20.68 10.99
C LEU A 133 -0.04 -20.43 10.02
N PRO A 134 0.53 -19.22 9.99
CA PRO A 134 1.77 -18.95 9.27
C PRO A 134 2.91 -19.88 9.75
N SER A 135 3.82 -20.23 8.86
CA SER A 135 4.97 -21.07 9.22
C SER A 135 5.84 -20.40 10.30
N ALA A 136 6.58 -21.19 11.09
CA ALA A 136 7.49 -20.64 12.11
C ALA A 136 8.50 -19.64 11.54
N ARG A 137 8.98 -19.85 10.30
CA ARG A 137 9.87 -18.91 9.60
C ARG A 137 9.16 -17.58 9.30
N THR A 138 7.91 -17.65 8.86
CA THR A 138 7.08 -16.47 8.59
C THR A 138 6.78 -15.70 9.87
N MET A 139 6.45 -16.40 10.95
CA MET A 139 6.23 -15.78 12.27
C MET A 139 7.50 -15.09 12.80
N PHE A 140 8.67 -15.69 12.61
CA PHE A 140 9.93 -15.05 12.97
C PHE A 140 10.19 -13.78 12.16
N ALA A 141 9.94 -13.81 10.85
CA ALA A 141 10.05 -12.62 9.99
C ALA A 141 9.08 -11.50 10.43
N PHE A 142 7.87 -11.85 10.87
CA PHE A 142 6.92 -10.89 11.43
C PHE A 142 7.42 -10.25 12.73
N GLY A 143 8.03 -11.05 13.61
CA GLY A 143 8.69 -10.53 14.81
C GLY A 143 9.76 -9.50 14.50
N LEU A 144 10.59 -9.75 13.49
CA LEU A 144 11.62 -8.80 13.03
C LEU A 144 11.01 -7.51 12.45
N ALA A 145 9.92 -7.60 11.70
CA ALA A 145 9.23 -6.43 11.17
C ALA A 145 8.66 -5.55 12.29
N ILE A 146 8.03 -6.16 13.30
CA ILE A 146 7.53 -5.46 14.49
C ILE A 146 8.68 -4.80 15.26
N PHE A 147 9.78 -5.52 15.45
CA PHE A 147 10.97 -4.98 16.13
C PHE A 147 11.57 -3.79 15.39
N THR A 148 11.59 -3.82 14.06
CA THR A 148 12.07 -2.70 13.23
C THR A 148 11.17 -1.47 13.41
N VAL A 149 9.85 -1.65 13.42
CA VAL A 149 8.90 -0.55 13.68
C VAL A 149 9.11 0.05 15.06
N TRP A 150 9.30 -0.80 16.07
CA TRP A 150 9.58 -0.37 17.43
C TRP A 150 10.87 0.47 17.51
N LEU A 151 11.97 0.01 16.91
CA LEU A 151 13.23 0.76 16.90
C LEU A 151 13.07 2.16 16.27
N VAL A 152 12.38 2.26 15.13
CA VAL A 152 12.19 3.55 14.45
C VAL A 152 11.25 4.47 15.22
N ALA A 153 10.19 3.93 15.81
CA ALA A 153 9.21 4.69 16.57
C ALA A 153 9.79 5.28 17.87
N PHE A 154 10.77 4.61 18.48
CA PHE A 154 11.41 5.05 19.72
C PHE A 154 12.81 5.67 19.51
N ASP A 155 13.20 5.95 18.26
CA ASP A 155 14.42 6.68 17.97
C ASP A 155 14.28 8.15 18.44
N PRO A 156 15.17 8.66 19.32
CA PRO A 156 15.17 10.06 19.74
C PRO A 156 15.19 11.07 18.57
N ALA A 157 15.76 10.71 17.42
CA ALA A 157 15.75 11.55 16.22
C ALA A 157 14.36 11.71 15.59
N ASN A 158 13.41 10.81 15.92
CA ASN A 158 12.04 10.81 15.42
C ASN A 158 11.01 11.27 16.47
N MET A 159 11.44 11.57 17.70
CA MET A 159 10.55 12.09 18.73
C MET A 159 10.28 13.59 18.53
N PRO A 160 9.04 14.08 18.78
CA PRO A 160 8.77 15.50 18.76
C PRO A 160 9.69 16.24 19.73
N ILE A 161 10.39 17.27 19.23
CA ILE A 161 11.11 18.22 20.07
C ILE A 161 10.07 18.86 20.99
N LYS A 162 10.21 18.65 22.31
CA LYS A 162 9.38 19.33 23.32
C LYS A 162 9.67 20.83 23.20
N HIS A 163 8.73 21.58 22.63
CA HIS A 163 8.67 23.04 22.77
C HIS A 163 7.92 23.39 24.05
#